data_AF-A0A225WZB7-F1
#
_entry.id   AF-A0A225WZB7-F1
#
_cell.length_a   1.000
_cell.length_b   1.000
_cell.length_c   1.000
_cell.angle_alpha   90.00
_cell.angle_beta   90.00
_cell.angle_gamma   90.00
#
_symmetry.space_group_name_H-M   'P 1'
#
loop_
_entity.id
_entity.type
_entity.pdbx_description
1 polymer ?
#
loop_
_entity_poly.entity_id
_entity_poly.type
_entity_poly.pdbx_seq_one_letter_code
_entity_poly.pdbx_strand_id
1 'polypeptide(L)'
;MRFFSTNKRQVNSLNTKLLSPPASLQNSAEPKETTIVYTGGALCVTLQRSKSRFMEEERPTRLVWAKTERLGLTFVEMPHGGVAVKDVPDMRSDVSPGQELTRVNKVPVVGKSMEDVVELLQNARSPCVLDFTPPPSPIVVSEVLGPARLLGVRKGMILRTMNGSSMMGAKLSDVGTALHSANESSPVRLTFTPYATIVHSRVRSQSLAESSATFRNTLCIGAVVAAFSLSS
;
A
#
# COMPACT_ATOMS: atom_id res chain seq x y z
N MET A 1 -49.30 -33.23 -43.41
CA MET A 1 -50.00 -33.63 -42.16
C MET A 1 -49.30 -34.85 -41.56
N ARG A 2 -49.22 -34.90 -40.22
CA ARG A 2 -48.69 -35.99 -39.34
C ARG A 2 -47.16 -35.96 -39.16
N PHE A 3 -46.63 -35.35 -38.10
CA PHE A 3 -46.59 -35.76 -36.67
C PHE A 3 -45.81 -37.06 -36.43
N PHE A 4 -44.56 -36.93 -36.01
CA PHE A 4 -43.80 -38.01 -35.39
C PHE A 4 -44.05 -37.99 -33.88
N SER A 5 -44.62 -39.09 -33.37
CA SER A 5 -44.64 -39.43 -31.96
C SER A 5 -43.46 -40.35 -31.64
N THR A 6 -42.75 -40.11 -30.55
CA THR A 6 -42.10 -41.17 -29.79
C THR A 6 -42.34 -40.93 -28.30
N ASN A 7 -43.03 -41.91 -27.70
CA ASN A 7 -43.33 -41.95 -26.28
C ASN A 7 -42.26 -42.79 -25.57
N LYS A 8 -41.74 -42.20 -24.49
CA LYS A 8 -41.13 -42.76 -23.27
C LYS A 8 -40.79 -44.26 -23.22
N ARG A 9 -39.53 -44.55 -22.88
CA ARG A 9 -39.19 -45.57 -21.86
C ARG A 9 -38.23 -44.99 -20.84
N GLN A 10 -38.75 -44.94 -19.62
CA GLN A 10 -38.13 -44.54 -18.37
C GLN A 10 -37.55 -45.80 -17.71
N VAL A 11 -36.26 -45.80 -17.35
CA VAL A 11 -35.71 -46.71 -16.32
C VAL A 11 -34.64 -45.98 -15.51
N ASN A 12 -35.06 -45.57 -14.31
CA ASN A 12 -34.35 -45.56 -13.03
C ASN A 12 -32.92 -45.01 -12.95
N SER A 13 -32.80 -43.70 -12.74
CA SER A 13 -31.66 -43.09 -12.06
C SER A 13 -31.73 -43.40 -10.56
N LEU A 14 -30.82 -44.25 -10.08
CA LEU A 14 -30.60 -44.47 -8.65
C LEU A 14 -30.11 -43.18 -8.00
N ASN A 15 -30.85 -42.79 -6.96
CA ASN A 15 -30.57 -41.77 -5.98
C ASN A 15 -29.17 -42.00 -5.35
N THR A 16 -28.23 -41.11 -5.60
CA THR A 16 -27.24 -40.71 -4.61
C THR A 16 -27.40 -39.22 -4.39
N LYS A 17 -28.05 -38.90 -3.26
CA LYS A 17 -28.09 -37.57 -2.65
C LYS A 17 -26.66 -37.01 -2.59
N LEU A 18 -26.27 -36.24 -3.59
CA LEU A 18 -25.21 -35.25 -3.43
C LEU A 18 -25.84 -34.13 -2.62
N LEU A 19 -25.64 -34.21 -1.30
CA LEU A 19 -25.80 -33.10 -0.38
C LEU A 19 -25.14 -31.88 -1.03
N SER A 20 -25.97 -30.91 -1.41
CA SER A 20 -25.52 -29.57 -1.69
C SER A 20 -24.56 -29.16 -0.57
N PRO A 21 -23.33 -28.71 -0.88
CA PRO A 21 -22.40 -28.30 0.16
C PRO A 21 -23.10 -27.26 1.04
N PRO A 22 -22.94 -27.35 2.37
CA PRO A 22 -23.66 -26.47 3.28
C PRO A 22 -23.37 -25.02 2.92
N ALA A 23 -24.43 -24.21 2.87
CA ALA A 23 -24.40 -22.77 2.60
C ALA A 23 -23.75 -21.96 3.74
N SER A 24 -22.66 -22.46 4.32
CA SER A 24 -21.98 -21.91 5.51
C SER A 24 -20.52 -21.53 5.25
N LEU A 25 -20.12 -21.32 3.99
CA LEU A 25 -18.82 -20.71 3.63
C LEU A 25 -18.97 -19.54 2.64
N GLN A 26 -20.14 -18.92 2.58
CA GLN A 26 -20.24 -17.53 2.16
C GLN A 26 -19.85 -16.65 3.35
N ASN A 27 -18.58 -16.69 3.75
CA ASN A 27 -18.03 -15.59 4.53
C ASN A 27 -17.98 -14.39 3.59
N SER A 28 -19.10 -13.66 3.57
CA SER A 28 -19.16 -12.20 3.48
C SER A 28 -18.38 -11.58 4.65
N ALA A 29 -17.14 -12.02 4.86
CA ALA A 29 -16.17 -11.26 5.59
C ALA A 29 -15.62 -10.30 4.55
N GLU A 30 -15.93 -9.02 4.73
CA GLU A 30 -15.23 -7.94 4.07
C GLU A 30 -13.74 -8.28 4.06
N PRO A 31 -13.05 -8.22 2.90
CA PRO A 31 -11.65 -8.63 2.83
C PRO A 31 -10.90 -7.91 3.95
N LYS A 32 -10.24 -8.68 4.82
CA LYS A 32 -9.48 -8.16 5.95
C LYS A 32 -8.00 -8.15 5.57
N GLU A 33 -7.25 -7.24 6.17
CA GLU A 33 -5.79 -7.29 6.10
C GLU A 33 -5.29 -8.71 6.43
N THR A 34 -4.44 -9.24 5.55
CA THR A 34 -3.99 -10.62 5.55
C THR A 34 -2.47 -10.63 5.51
N THR A 35 -1.84 -11.24 6.51
CA THR A 35 -0.39 -11.40 6.54
C THR A 35 -0.02 -12.87 6.35
N ILE A 36 0.90 -13.14 5.42
CA ILE A 36 1.45 -14.47 5.19
C ILE A 36 2.96 -14.46 5.42
N VAL A 37 3.49 -15.58 5.92
CA VAL A 37 4.94 -15.83 6.02
C VAL A 37 5.29 -16.76 4.87
N TYR A 38 6.18 -16.31 3.99
CA TYR A 38 6.58 -17.02 2.80
C TYR A 38 8.03 -17.50 2.93
N THR A 39 8.24 -18.81 2.83
CA THR A 39 9.52 -19.49 3.04
C THR A 39 10.07 -20.07 1.73
N GLY A 40 9.69 -19.52 0.57
CA GLY A 40 10.07 -20.07 -0.74
C GLY A 40 9.04 -21.03 -1.33
N GLY A 41 9.22 -21.39 -2.61
CA GLY A 41 8.31 -22.26 -3.35
C GLY A 41 7.21 -21.53 -4.12
N ALA A 42 6.03 -22.14 -4.25
CA ALA A 42 4.93 -21.56 -5.02
C ALA A 42 4.09 -20.61 -4.16
N LEU A 43 4.31 -19.30 -4.31
CA LEU A 43 3.52 -18.26 -3.60
C LEU A 43 2.01 -18.30 -3.92
N CYS A 44 1.63 -18.93 -5.04
CA CYS A 44 0.22 -19.10 -5.45
C CYS A 44 -0.55 -17.79 -5.68
N VAL A 45 0.15 -16.68 -5.90
CA VAL A 45 -0.43 -15.38 -6.28
C VAL A 45 0.39 -14.78 -7.41
N THR A 46 -0.28 -14.05 -8.29
CA THR A 46 0.37 -13.24 -9.32
C THR A 46 0.28 -11.78 -8.89
N LEU A 47 1.42 -11.09 -8.86
CA LEU A 47 1.52 -9.68 -8.52
C LEU A 47 1.73 -8.85 -9.78
N GLN A 48 1.05 -7.72 -9.89
CA GLN A 48 1.28 -6.76 -10.96
C GLN A 48 1.14 -5.33 -10.45
N ARG A 49 1.75 -4.38 -11.14
CA ARG A 49 1.46 -2.97 -10.89
C ARG A 49 0.10 -2.62 -11.49
N SER A 50 -0.73 -1.90 -10.74
CA SER A 50 -2.06 -1.50 -11.21
C SER A 50 -1.97 -0.61 -12.44
N LYS A 51 -2.64 -0.98 -13.53
CA LYS A 51 -2.77 -0.17 -14.75
C LYS A 51 -4.08 0.63 -14.68
N SER A 52 -3.98 1.94 -14.49
CA SER A 52 -5.01 3.00 -14.61
C SER A 52 -6.30 2.95 -13.78
N ARG A 53 -7.01 1.82 -13.66
CA ARG A 53 -8.35 1.77 -13.01
C ARG A 53 -8.39 2.20 -11.55
N PHE A 54 -7.22 2.34 -10.93
CA PHE A 54 -7.04 2.72 -9.53
C PHE A 54 -6.40 4.11 -9.35
N MET A 55 -6.13 4.85 -10.44
CA MET A 55 -5.36 6.10 -10.41
C MET A 55 -5.94 7.25 -11.25
N GLU A 56 -6.97 7.03 -12.08
CA GLU A 56 -7.46 8.05 -13.03
C GLU A 56 -7.96 9.37 -12.39
N GLU A 57 -8.12 9.42 -11.07
CA GLU A 57 -8.58 10.62 -10.34
C GLU A 57 -7.54 11.23 -9.37
N GLU A 58 -6.35 10.65 -9.22
CA GLU A 58 -5.43 11.10 -8.18
C GLU A 58 -4.61 12.33 -8.59
N ARG A 59 -5.06 13.48 -8.06
CA ARG A 59 -4.38 14.77 -8.17
C ARG A 59 -3.05 14.77 -7.40
N PRO A 60 -2.13 15.70 -7.73
CA PRO A 60 -0.95 15.95 -6.91
C PRO A 60 -1.32 16.11 -5.43
N THR A 61 -0.63 15.39 -4.55
CA THR A 61 -0.86 15.52 -3.10
C THR A 61 -0.31 16.85 -2.63
N ARG A 62 -1.14 17.62 -1.91
CA ARG A 62 -0.74 18.89 -1.31
C ARG A 62 -0.83 18.78 0.20
N LEU A 63 0.30 18.94 0.88
CA LEU A 63 0.40 18.93 2.34
C LEU A 63 0.65 20.34 2.86
N VAL A 64 -0.17 20.80 3.80
CA VAL A 64 0.10 22.02 4.56
C VAL A 64 0.73 21.62 5.89
N TRP A 65 1.93 22.13 6.15
CA TRP A 65 2.73 21.79 7.31
C TRP A 65 3.10 23.06 8.09
N ALA A 66 2.68 23.12 9.35
CA ALA A 66 3.11 24.16 10.28
C ALA A 66 4.46 23.77 10.91
N LYS A 67 5.42 24.69 10.95
CA LYS A 67 6.76 24.42 11.53
C LYS A 67 6.75 24.13 13.02
N THR A 68 5.66 24.45 13.71
CA THR A 68 5.42 24.08 15.11
C THR A 68 5.20 22.57 15.29
N GLU A 69 4.93 21.85 14.21
CA GLU A 69 4.68 20.42 14.19
C GLU A 69 5.86 19.69 13.54
N ARG A 70 6.09 18.43 13.95
CA ARG A 70 7.01 17.56 13.23
C ARG A 70 6.43 17.22 11.86
N LEU A 71 7.25 17.34 10.81
CA LEU A 71 6.84 16.96 9.46
C LEU A 71 6.51 15.46 9.39
N GLY A 72 7.28 14.62 10.09
CA GLY A 72 7.02 13.18 10.19
C GLY A 72 7.21 12.42 8.88
N LEU A 73 7.91 13.00 7.90
CA LEU A 73 8.28 12.37 6.64
C LEU A 73 9.78 12.14 6.63
N THR A 74 10.20 11.00 6.11
CA THR A 74 11.60 10.76 5.75
C THR A 74 11.75 10.80 4.25
N PHE A 75 12.86 11.38 3.78
CA PHE A 75 13.15 11.53 2.36
C PHE A 75 14.35 10.69 1.96
N VAL A 76 14.40 10.34 0.68
CA VAL A 76 15.54 9.75 0.00
C VAL A 76 15.83 10.55 -1.26
N GLU A 77 17.10 10.78 -1.55
CA GLU A 77 17.53 11.49 -2.75
C GLU A 77 17.33 10.62 -3.99
N MET A 78 16.84 11.23 -5.07
CA MET A 78 16.62 10.56 -6.33
C MET A 78 17.87 10.63 -7.22
N PRO A 79 18.15 9.62 -8.07
CA PRO A 79 19.35 9.60 -8.92
C PRO A 79 19.50 10.78 -9.89
N HIS A 80 18.40 11.47 -10.21
CA HIS A 80 18.37 12.63 -11.10
C HIS A 80 18.24 13.96 -10.33
N GLY A 81 18.51 13.94 -9.02
CA GLY A 81 18.21 15.03 -8.11
C GLY A 81 16.73 15.09 -7.73
N GLY A 82 16.41 15.87 -6.70
CA GLY A 82 15.12 15.87 -6.03
C GLY A 82 15.04 14.83 -4.92
N VAL A 83 13.91 14.81 -4.22
CA VAL A 83 13.70 13.94 -3.08
C VAL A 83 12.37 13.22 -3.16
N ALA A 84 12.36 11.95 -2.81
CA ALA A 84 11.15 11.14 -2.69
C ALA A 84 10.91 10.74 -1.24
N VAL A 85 9.65 10.56 -0.87
CA VAL A 85 9.24 10.11 0.45
C VAL A 85 9.63 8.65 0.60
N LYS A 86 10.48 8.35 1.58
CA LYS A 86 10.93 6.99 1.87
C LYS A 86 9.97 6.29 2.82
N ASP A 87 9.62 6.97 3.90
CA ASP A 87 8.76 6.43 4.96
C ASP A 87 7.92 7.52 5.62
N VAL A 88 6.75 7.12 6.10
CA VAL A 88 5.72 7.97 6.69
C VAL A 88 5.27 7.34 8.01
N PRO A 89 6.02 7.54 9.10
CA PRO A 89 5.66 7.02 10.41
C PRO A 89 4.33 7.62 10.90
N ASP A 90 3.26 6.82 10.84
CA ASP A 90 1.97 6.82 11.55
C ASP A 90 1.22 8.14 11.83
N MET A 91 1.60 9.30 11.27
CA MET A 91 0.97 10.59 11.61
C MET A 91 0.39 11.40 10.44
N ARG A 92 0.73 11.13 9.17
CA ARG A 92 0.20 11.91 8.03
C ARG A 92 -0.13 11.02 6.83
N SER A 93 -1.41 10.83 6.56
CA SER A 93 -1.96 9.90 5.55
C SER A 93 -2.05 10.46 4.13
N ASP A 94 -1.91 11.78 3.97
CA ASP A 94 -2.07 12.41 2.65
C ASP A 94 -0.89 12.07 1.72
N VAL A 95 0.30 11.88 2.31
CA VAL A 95 1.55 11.57 1.61
C VAL A 95 1.89 10.10 1.78
N SER A 96 2.35 9.48 0.71
CA SER A 96 2.68 8.06 0.60
C SER A 96 4.15 7.87 0.22
N PRO A 97 4.79 6.80 0.69
CA PRO A 97 6.10 6.39 0.21
C PRO A 97 6.16 6.30 -1.32
N GLY A 98 7.27 6.76 -1.89
CA GLY A 98 7.54 6.84 -3.32
C GLY A 98 7.00 8.10 -4.00
N GLN A 99 6.27 8.98 -3.31
CA GLN A 99 5.92 10.29 -3.86
C GLN A 99 7.14 11.22 -3.87
N GLU A 100 7.35 11.91 -4.98
CA GLU A 100 8.42 12.90 -5.12
C GLU A 100 7.92 14.25 -4.65
N LEU A 101 8.71 14.94 -3.82
CA LEU A 101 8.45 16.32 -3.49
C LEU A 101 8.78 17.18 -4.70
N THR A 102 7.79 17.89 -5.23
CA THR A 102 7.94 18.72 -6.43
C THR A 102 8.14 20.19 -6.09
N ARG A 103 7.55 20.64 -4.98
CA ARG A 103 7.58 22.05 -4.57
C ARG A 103 7.56 22.23 -3.06
N VAL A 104 8.31 23.22 -2.59
CA VAL A 104 8.18 23.80 -1.25
C VAL A 104 7.68 25.24 -1.41
N ASN A 105 6.47 25.51 -0.94
CA ASN A 105 5.69 26.73 -1.16
C ASN A 105 5.50 27.05 -2.66
N LYS A 106 6.31 27.97 -3.17
CA LYS A 106 6.31 28.40 -4.58
C LYS A 106 7.60 27.99 -5.30
N VAL A 107 8.54 27.35 -4.59
CA VAL A 107 9.88 27.04 -5.09
C VAL A 107 9.92 25.57 -5.54
N PRO A 108 10.21 25.31 -6.84
CA PRO A 108 10.37 23.95 -7.32
C PRO A 108 11.63 23.31 -6.71
N VAL A 109 11.55 22.02 -6.39
CA VAL A 109 12.67 21.27 -5.81
C VAL A 109 13.14 20.08 -6.66
N VAL A 110 12.52 19.86 -7.81
CA VAL A 110 12.95 18.86 -8.79
C VAL A 110 14.39 19.16 -9.23
N GLY A 111 15.26 18.16 -9.18
CA GLY A 111 16.68 18.29 -9.55
C GLY A 111 17.58 18.95 -8.49
N LYS A 112 17.06 19.36 -7.33
CA LYS A 112 17.88 19.88 -6.21
C LYS A 112 18.48 18.75 -5.39
N SER A 113 19.64 18.98 -4.78
CA SER A 113 20.22 18.00 -3.84
C SER A 113 19.34 17.85 -2.59
N MET A 114 19.51 16.75 -1.86
CA MET A 114 18.85 16.57 -0.56
C MET A 114 19.18 17.71 0.42
N GLU A 115 20.42 18.20 0.43
CA GLU A 115 20.88 19.30 1.29
C GLU A 115 20.14 20.61 0.98
N ASP A 116 20.03 20.97 -0.30
CA ASP A 116 19.29 22.17 -0.76
C ASP A 116 17.82 22.10 -0.34
N VAL A 117 17.20 20.91 -0.44
CA VAL A 117 15.81 20.72 -0.06
C VAL A 117 15.62 20.86 1.44
N VAL A 118 16.54 20.31 2.24
CA VAL A 118 16.53 20.48 3.70
C VAL A 118 16.68 21.95 4.07
N GLU A 119 17.60 22.67 3.44
CA GLU A 119 17.78 24.11 3.67
C GLU A 119 16.51 24.89 3.31
N LEU A 120 15.88 24.58 2.17
CA LEU A 120 14.62 25.21 1.77
C LEU A 120 13.51 24.96 2.80
N LEU A 121 13.38 23.73 3.31
CA LEU A 121 12.40 23.40 4.35
C LEU A 121 12.70 24.15 5.65
N GLN A 122 13.97 24.28 6.04
CA GLN A 122 14.40 25.00 7.24
C GLN A 122 14.19 26.52 7.14
N ASN A 123 14.31 27.10 5.95
CA ASN A 123 14.16 28.54 5.72
C ASN A 123 12.74 28.97 5.27
N ALA A 124 11.89 28.03 4.86
CA ALA A 124 10.54 28.33 4.41
C ALA A 124 9.67 29.02 5.48
N ARG A 125 8.79 29.93 5.07
CA ARG A 125 7.84 30.56 5.99
C ARG A 125 6.75 29.57 6.40
N SER A 126 6.36 29.60 7.67
CA SER A 126 5.25 28.79 8.20
C SER A 126 3.91 29.51 7.98
N PRO A 127 2.82 28.81 7.61
CA PRO A 127 2.78 27.39 7.22
C PRO A 127 3.42 27.15 5.86
N CYS A 128 4.13 26.03 5.75
CA CYS A 128 4.73 25.57 4.51
C CYS A 128 3.74 24.72 3.72
N VAL A 129 3.68 24.92 2.42
CA VAL A 129 2.92 24.09 1.49
C VAL A 129 3.90 23.18 0.77
N LEU A 130 3.67 21.88 0.79
CA LEU A 130 4.48 20.89 0.09
C LEU A 130 3.63 20.23 -0.98
N ASP A 131 4.05 20.35 -2.24
CA ASP A 131 3.37 19.70 -3.37
C ASP A 131 4.15 18.45 -3.78
N PHE A 132 3.48 17.33 -3.90
CA PHE A 132 4.05 16.05 -4.27
C PHE A 132 3.49 15.54 -5.60
N THR A 133 4.24 14.67 -6.29
CA THR A 133 3.71 13.91 -7.43
C THR A 133 2.49 13.07 -7.01
N PRO A 134 1.61 12.68 -7.94
CA PRO A 134 0.56 11.72 -7.64
C PRO A 134 1.15 10.44 -7.00
N PRO A 135 0.45 9.82 -6.05
CA PRO A 135 0.92 8.63 -5.38
C PRO A 135 1.20 7.50 -6.38
N PRO A 136 2.27 6.71 -6.19
CA PRO A 136 2.64 5.70 -7.14
C PRO A 136 1.62 4.55 -7.17
N SER A 137 1.43 3.96 -8.35
CA SER A 137 0.54 2.81 -8.55
C SER A 137 0.88 1.66 -7.58
N PRO A 138 -0.06 1.17 -6.78
CA PRO A 138 0.20 0.05 -5.88
C PRO A 138 0.50 -1.24 -6.65
N ILE A 139 1.17 -2.17 -5.96
CA ILE A 139 1.30 -3.55 -6.42
C ILE A 139 0.05 -4.29 -5.96
N VAL A 140 -0.70 -4.84 -6.91
CA VAL A 140 -1.96 -5.54 -6.68
C VAL A 140 -1.84 -7.02 -7.01
N VAL A 141 -2.64 -7.81 -6.33
CA VAL A 141 -2.84 -9.22 -6.61
C VAL A 141 -3.75 -9.36 -7.84
N SER A 142 -3.20 -9.79 -8.97
CA SER A 142 -3.94 -9.99 -10.21
C SER A 142 -4.66 -11.34 -10.25
N GLU A 143 -4.04 -12.37 -9.69
CA GLU A 143 -4.53 -13.74 -9.68
C GLU A 143 -4.15 -14.42 -8.37
N VAL A 144 -5.00 -15.36 -7.93
CA VAL A 144 -4.82 -16.13 -6.69
C VAL A 144 -5.24 -17.57 -6.94
N LEU A 145 -4.35 -18.50 -6.62
CA LEU A 145 -4.60 -19.95 -6.64
C LEU A 145 -5.10 -20.43 -5.26
N GLY A 146 -5.60 -21.67 -5.23
CA GLY A 146 -6.27 -22.27 -4.06
C GLY A 146 -5.56 -22.04 -2.70
N PRO A 147 -4.27 -22.38 -2.56
CA PRO A 147 -3.56 -22.23 -1.28
C PRO A 147 -3.57 -20.80 -0.74
N ALA A 148 -3.27 -19.81 -1.59
CA ALA A 148 -3.28 -18.41 -1.18
C ALA A 148 -4.69 -17.88 -0.87
N ARG A 149 -5.74 -18.41 -1.53
CA ARG A 149 -7.14 -18.07 -1.18
C ARG A 149 -7.51 -18.57 0.22
N LEU A 150 -7.04 -19.76 0.61
CA LEU A 150 -7.29 -20.29 1.96
C LEU A 150 -6.63 -19.44 3.04
N LEU A 151 -5.49 -18.81 2.72
CA LEU A 151 -4.81 -17.85 3.60
C LEU A 151 -5.48 -16.47 3.67
N GLY A 152 -6.57 -16.25 2.94
CA GLY A 152 -7.31 -14.97 2.96
C GLY A 152 -6.92 -13.99 1.86
N VAL A 153 -5.91 -14.30 1.03
CA VAL A 153 -5.52 -13.44 -0.09
C VAL A 153 -6.61 -13.47 -1.16
N ARG A 154 -6.94 -12.30 -1.73
CA ARG A 154 -7.96 -12.14 -2.77
C ARG A 154 -7.41 -11.31 -3.92
N LYS A 155 -7.95 -11.57 -5.12
CA LYS A 155 -7.70 -10.73 -6.30
C LYS A 155 -8.13 -9.28 -5.98
N GLY A 156 -7.30 -8.32 -6.37
CA GLY A 156 -7.52 -6.90 -6.11
C GLY A 156 -7.00 -6.40 -4.75
N MET A 157 -6.50 -7.28 -3.88
CA MET A 157 -5.75 -6.83 -2.70
C MET A 157 -4.42 -6.18 -3.10
N ILE A 158 -3.98 -5.21 -2.32
CA ILE A 158 -2.70 -4.51 -2.46
C ILE A 158 -1.68 -5.20 -1.58
N LEU A 159 -0.47 -5.43 -2.11
CA LEU A 159 0.69 -5.74 -1.29
C LEU A 159 1.12 -4.45 -0.56
N ARG A 160 0.85 -4.37 0.74
CA ARG A 160 1.10 -3.17 1.56
C ARG A 160 2.49 -3.16 2.16
N THR A 161 2.91 -4.26 2.79
CA THR A 161 4.25 -4.36 3.39
C THR A 161 4.93 -5.68 3.06
N MET A 162 6.26 -5.63 3.02
CA MET A 162 7.16 -6.77 2.92
C MET A 162 8.24 -6.62 3.99
N ASN A 163 8.33 -7.57 4.91
CA ASN A 163 9.23 -7.50 6.09
C ASN A 163 9.06 -6.21 6.91
N GLY A 164 7.84 -5.67 6.96
CA GLY A 164 7.52 -4.42 7.64
C GLY A 164 7.76 -3.16 6.82
N SER A 165 8.53 -3.22 5.72
CA SER A 165 8.73 -2.08 4.82
C SER A 165 7.52 -1.87 3.91
N SER A 166 7.12 -0.61 3.70
CA SER A 166 6.04 -0.26 2.77
C SER A 166 6.39 -0.63 1.33
N MET A 167 5.45 -1.28 0.64
CA MET A 167 5.56 -1.66 -0.78
C MET A 167 4.88 -0.64 -1.71
N MET A 168 4.36 0.45 -1.15
CA MET A 168 3.87 1.59 -1.95
C MET A 168 5.05 2.22 -2.68
N GLY A 169 4.94 2.35 -4.00
CA GLY A 169 6.03 2.87 -4.83
C GLY A 169 7.14 1.87 -5.17
N ALA A 170 7.26 0.75 -4.46
CA ALA A 170 8.29 -0.26 -4.71
C ALA A 170 8.26 -0.78 -6.16
N LYS A 171 9.42 -1.13 -6.71
CA LYS A 171 9.49 -1.75 -8.04
C LYS A 171 9.09 -3.21 -7.93
N LEU A 172 8.36 -3.70 -8.93
CA LEU A 172 7.95 -5.11 -8.96
C LEU A 172 9.16 -6.06 -9.05
N SER A 173 10.27 -5.62 -9.68
CA SER A 173 11.54 -6.35 -9.72
C SER A 173 12.10 -6.62 -8.33
N ASP A 174 12.06 -5.61 -7.45
CA ASP A 174 12.68 -5.68 -6.12
C ASP A 174 11.90 -6.65 -5.23
N VAL A 175 10.56 -6.66 -5.37
CA VAL A 175 9.69 -7.66 -4.76
C VAL A 175 10.02 -9.06 -5.29
N GLY A 176 10.18 -9.21 -6.61
CA GLY A 176 10.55 -10.48 -7.24
C GLY A 176 11.86 -11.05 -6.70
N THR A 177 12.90 -10.22 -6.58
CA THR A 177 14.19 -10.60 -6.02
C THR A 177 14.06 -11.05 -4.57
N ALA A 178 13.35 -10.28 -3.74
CA ALA A 178 13.14 -10.62 -2.32
C ALA A 178 12.40 -11.95 -2.16
N LEU A 179 11.34 -12.18 -2.95
CA LEU A 179 10.61 -13.46 -2.96
C LEU A 179 11.48 -14.61 -3.47
N HIS A 180 12.34 -14.39 -4.46
CA HIS A 180 13.22 -15.43 -4.96
C HIS A 180 14.28 -15.85 -3.94
N SER A 181 14.74 -14.91 -3.10
CA SER A 181 15.66 -15.20 -1.99
C SER A 181 15.00 -15.85 -0.77
N ALA A 182 13.67 -15.89 -0.70
CA ALA A 182 12.95 -16.41 0.45
C ALA A 182 13.14 -17.93 0.58
N ASN A 183 13.45 -18.38 1.79
CA ASN A 183 13.62 -19.79 2.13
C ASN A 183 13.21 -20.01 3.60
N GLU A 184 13.37 -21.23 4.13
CA GLU A 184 12.99 -21.55 5.51
C GLU A 184 13.84 -20.81 6.56
N SER A 185 15.13 -20.56 6.30
CA SER A 185 16.02 -19.84 7.22
C SER A 185 15.88 -18.31 7.12
N SER A 186 15.38 -17.81 5.99
CA SER A 186 15.09 -16.38 5.78
C SER A 186 13.70 -16.21 5.13
N PRO A 187 12.62 -16.33 5.93
CA PRO A 187 11.26 -16.12 5.43
C PRO A 187 10.98 -14.64 5.15
N VAL A 188 10.07 -14.39 4.22
CA VAL A 188 9.55 -13.07 3.88
C VAL A 188 8.12 -12.93 4.38
N ARG A 189 7.85 -11.89 5.18
CA ARG A 189 6.51 -11.59 5.69
C ARG A 189 5.82 -10.61 4.75
N LEU A 190 4.73 -11.05 4.13
CA LEU A 190 3.94 -10.25 3.17
C LEU A 190 2.61 -9.87 3.79
N THR A 191 2.25 -8.60 3.72
CA THR A 191 0.95 -8.10 4.19
C THR A 191 0.14 -7.57 3.03
N PHE A 192 -1.03 -8.17 2.81
CA PHE A 192 -2.01 -7.80 1.80
C PHE A 192 -3.18 -7.06 2.44
N THR A 193 -3.57 -5.93 1.86
CA THR A 193 -4.73 -5.16 2.32
C THR A 193 -5.78 -5.02 1.22
N PRO A 194 -7.06 -4.92 1.58
CA PRO A 194 -8.08 -4.50 0.63
C PRO A 194 -7.77 -3.12 0.07
N TYR A 195 -8.15 -2.88 -1.18
CA TYR A 195 -8.01 -1.56 -1.79
C TYR A 195 -8.77 -0.47 -1.03
N ALA A 196 -10.00 -0.77 -0.60
CA ALA A 196 -10.88 0.16 0.11
C ALA A 196 -10.23 0.75 1.38
N THR A 197 -9.42 -0.05 2.10
CA THR A 197 -8.73 0.41 3.32
C THR A 197 -7.71 1.52 3.03
N ILE A 198 -7.08 1.52 1.84
CA ILE A 198 -6.11 2.55 1.46
C ILE A 198 -6.82 3.85 1.06
N VAL A 199 -7.93 3.75 0.32
CA VAL A 199 -8.73 4.93 -0.08
C VAL A 199 -9.39 5.60 1.12
N HIS A 200 -10.01 4.82 2.02
CA HIS A 200 -10.68 5.39 3.19
C HIS A 200 -9.72 6.01 4.21
N SER A 201 -8.49 5.51 4.31
CA SER A 201 -7.43 6.16 5.10
C SER A 201 -7.14 7.58 4.59
N ARG A 202 -7.11 7.79 3.27
CA ARG A 202 -6.89 9.12 2.66
C ARG A 202 -8.10 10.05 2.83
N VAL A 203 -9.31 9.56 2.57
CA VAL A 203 -10.54 10.39 2.64
C VAL A 203 -10.87 10.81 4.08
N ARG A 204 -10.65 9.94 5.07
CA ARG A 204 -10.92 10.28 6.48
C ARG A 204 -10.06 11.45 6.97
N SER A 205 -8.86 11.60 6.43
CA SER A 205 -7.93 12.66 6.82
C SER A 205 -8.25 14.02 6.20
N GLN A 206 -8.93 14.05 5.05
CA GLN A 206 -9.51 15.29 4.52
C GLN A 206 -10.63 15.83 5.43
N SER A 207 -11.41 14.96 6.07
CA SER A 207 -12.47 15.38 7.02
C SER A 207 -11.93 15.78 8.40
N LEU A 208 -10.77 15.26 8.81
CA LEU A 208 -10.16 15.56 10.11
C LEU A 208 -9.36 16.87 10.12
N ALA A 209 -9.04 17.42 8.95
CA ALA A 209 -8.44 18.75 8.83
C ALA A 209 -9.39 19.90 9.23
N GLU A 210 -10.69 19.63 9.42
CA GLU A 210 -11.69 20.62 9.88
C GLU A 210 -12.14 20.43 11.33
N SER A 211 -11.75 19.35 12.01
CA SER A 211 -12.11 19.13 13.41
C SER A 211 -10.92 19.39 14.32
N SER A 212 -10.84 20.61 14.83
CA SER A 212 -10.10 20.96 16.06
C SER A 212 -10.41 19.93 17.15
N ALA A 213 -9.51 18.99 17.39
CA ALA A 213 -9.59 18.06 18.52
C ALA A 213 -8.27 18.08 19.28
N THR A 214 -8.26 18.88 20.33
CA THR A 214 -7.28 18.93 21.40
C THR A 214 -7.16 17.53 22.03
N PHE A 215 -6.13 16.76 21.66
CA PHE A 215 -5.78 15.55 22.40
C PHE A 215 -4.35 15.62 22.89
N ARG A 216 -4.23 16.00 24.17
CA ARG A 216 -3.06 15.72 25.00
C ARG A 216 -2.92 14.21 25.11
N ASN A 217 -1.83 13.66 24.60
CA ASN A 217 -1.30 12.38 25.07
C ASN A 217 0.20 12.52 25.30
N THR A 218 0.54 12.59 26.57
CA THR A 218 1.88 12.45 27.12
C THR A 218 2.29 10.99 26.99
N LEU A 219 3.39 10.68 26.30
CA LEU A 219 4.21 9.51 26.61
C LEU A 219 5.61 9.67 25.99
N CYS A 220 6.57 9.75 26.91
CA CYS A 220 8.00 9.80 26.68
C CYS A 220 8.51 8.44 26.20
N ILE A 221 9.47 8.44 25.26
CA ILE A 221 10.56 7.47 24.94
C ILE A 221 11.06 7.99 23.56
N GLY A 222 12.26 8.52 23.33
CA GLY A 222 13.57 8.17 23.86
C GLY A 222 14.33 7.35 22.80
N ALA A 223 15.00 8.01 21.84
CA ALA A 223 16.31 7.57 21.29
C ALA A 223 16.86 8.51 20.18
N VAL A 224 17.94 9.24 20.49
CA VAL A 224 19.34 9.14 19.95
C VAL A 224 19.52 9.72 18.55
N VAL A 225 19.85 11.02 18.39
CA VAL A 225 21.18 11.69 18.41
C VAL A 225 22.08 11.31 17.23
N ALA A 226 22.33 12.32 16.39
CA ALA A 226 23.32 12.33 15.31
C ALA A 226 24.75 12.25 15.86
N ALA A 227 25.60 11.44 15.24
CA ALA A 227 27.04 11.48 15.44
C ALA A 227 27.68 12.14 14.21
N PHE A 228 28.12 13.40 14.37
CA PHE A 228 29.14 13.99 13.52
C PHE A 228 30.50 13.69 14.15
N SER A 229 31.29 12.84 13.50
CA SER A 229 32.70 12.68 13.82
C SER A 229 33.49 13.68 12.98
N LEU A 230 33.87 14.80 13.60
CA LEU A 230 34.93 15.68 13.12
C LEU A 230 36.27 15.03 13.50
N SER A 231 37.17 14.83 12.56
CA SER A 231 38.60 14.63 12.87
C SER A 231 39.40 15.50 11.92
N SER A 232 40.19 16.39 12.53
CA SER A 232 41.10 17.36 11.94
C SER A 232 42.19 16.75 11.07
#